data_AF-A0A0H5QUW5-F1
#
_entry.id   AF-A0A0H5QUW5-F1
#
_cell.length_a   1.000
_cell.length_b   1.000
_cell.length_c   1.000
_cell.angle_alpha   90.00
_cell.angle_beta   90.00
_cell.angle_gamma   90.00
#
_symmetry.space_group_name_H-M   'P 1'
#
loop_
_entity.id
_entity.type
_entity.pdbx_description
1 polymer ?
#
loop_
_entity_poly.entity_id
_entity_poly.type
_entity_poly.pdbx_seq_one_letter_code
_entity_poly.pdbx_strand_id
1 'polypeptide(L)'
;MLTTATNRSGGIQGGISNGCPIYFRVAFKPPATIGKAQETATFSGENVVLQASGRHDPCVVPRAVAIVESMAALVLADAACLQESRISSSSCYNIVGKCNSH
;
A
#
# COMPACT_ATOMS: atom_id res chain seq x y z
N MET A 1 -12.60 -11.64 22.74
CA MET A 1 -12.11 -10.71 21.70
C MET A 1 -13.31 -9.85 21.28
N LEU A 2 -13.27 -8.53 21.51
CA LEU A 2 -14.36 -7.64 21.06
C LEU A 2 -14.31 -7.59 19.53
N THR A 3 -15.39 -7.98 18.86
CA THR A 3 -15.51 -7.92 17.41
C THR A 3 -16.70 -7.06 17.02
N THR A 4 -16.60 -6.34 15.90
CA THR A 4 -17.74 -5.57 15.37
C THR A 4 -18.64 -6.49 14.56
N ALA A 5 -19.96 -6.33 14.69
CA ALA A 5 -20.94 -7.19 14.00
C ALA A 5 -20.84 -7.10 12.46
N THR A 6 -20.30 -6.00 11.93
CA THR A 6 -20.07 -5.81 10.50
C THR A 6 -18.75 -5.08 10.24
N ASN A 7 -17.94 -5.58 9.32
CA ASN A 7 -16.65 -4.99 8.96
C ASN A 7 -16.74 -4.03 7.76
N ARG A 8 -17.62 -3.01 7.84
CA ARG A 8 -17.75 -2.01 6.75
C ARG A 8 -16.57 -1.04 6.67
N SER A 9 -15.85 -0.87 7.77
CA SER A 9 -14.65 -0.03 7.83
C SER A 9 -13.39 -0.75 7.31
N GLY A 10 -13.50 -2.04 6.94
CA GLY A 10 -12.37 -2.79 6.36
C GLY A 10 -11.20 -2.98 7.33
N GLY A 11 -11.48 -3.22 8.60
CA GLY A 11 -10.48 -3.51 9.63
C GLY A 11 -9.76 -2.29 10.21
N ILE A 12 -9.97 -1.10 9.64
CA ILE A 12 -9.34 0.16 10.06
C ILE A 12 -10.40 1.18 10.44
N GLN A 13 -10.33 1.72 11.65
CA GLN A 13 -11.27 2.72 12.16
C GLN A 13 -10.51 3.88 12.79
N GLY A 14 -10.73 5.09 12.27
CA GLY A 14 -9.98 6.28 12.72
C GLY A 14 -8.46 6.18 12.49
N GLY A 15 -8.01 5.36 11.54
CA GLY A 15 -6.59 5.11 11.29
C GLY A 15 -5.94 4.05 12.20
N ILE A 16 -6.72 3.38 13.05
CA ILE A 16 -6.24 2.34 13.97
C ILE A 16 -6.90 1.00 13.60
N SER A 17 -6.14 -0.09 13.70
CA SER A 17 -6.67 -1.44 13.48
C SER A 17 -7.66 -1.82 14.58
N ASN A 18 -8.83 -2.34 14.18
CA ASN A 18 -9.92 -2.68 15.10
C ASN A 18 -10.03 -4.19 15.40
N GLY A 19 -9.03 -4.97 15.02
CA GLY A 19 -8.98 -6.43 15.19
C GLY A 19 -9.80 -7.24 14.19
N CYS A 20 -10.51 -6.59 13.25
CA CYS A 20 -11.19 -7.27 12.14
C CYS A 20 -10.28 -7.41 10.93
N PRO A 21 -10.58 -8.32 9.96
CA PRO A 21 -9.80 -8.45 8.74
C PRO A 21 -9.65 -7.12 7.99
N ILE A 22 -8.43 -6.80 7.56
CA ILE A 22 -8.16 -5.56 6.82
C ILE A 22 -8.55 -5.76 5.35
N TYR A 23 -9.47 -4.93 4.85
CA TYR A 23 -9.92 -4.96 3.45
C TYR A 23 -9.61 -3.62 2.77
N PHE A 24 -8.93 -3.69 1.63
CA PHE A 24 -8.65 -2.52 0.79
C PHE A 24 -8.79 -2.90 -0.69
N ARG A 25 -9.08 -1.91 -1.53
CA ARG A 25 -9.24 -2.07 -2.98
C ARG A 25 -8.21 -1.19 -3.69
N VAL A 26 -7.51 -1.76 -4.65
CA VAL A 26 -6.49 -1.05 -5.45
C VAL A 26 -6.95 -1.00 -6.90
N ALA A 27 -6.97 0.19 -7.49
CA ALA A 27 -7.27 0.39 -8.89
C ALA A 27 -5.97 0.50 -9.69
N PHE A 28 -5.84 -0.30 -10.75
CA PHE A 28 -4.70 -0.25 -11.67
C PHE A 28 -5.14 0.38 -12.98
N LYS A 29 -4.36 1.37 -13.46
CA LYS A 29 -4.55 1.90 -14.81
C LYS A 29 -4.19 0.82 -15.85
N PRO A 30 -4.87 0.78 -17.01
CA PRO A 30 -4.48 -0.12 -18.09
C PRO A 30 -3.04 0.18 -18.56
N PRO A 31 -2.30 -0.84 -19.03
CA PRO A 31 -0.97 -0.65 -19.56
C PRO A 31 -1.01 0.33 -20.73
N ALA A 32 -0.08 1.29 -20.74
CA ALA A 32 -0.08 2.39 -21.70
C ALA A 32 0.17 1.92 -23.14
N THR A 33 0.86 0.79 -23.30
CA THR A 33 1.21 0.25 -24.61
C THR A 33 0.14 -0.72 -25.08
N ILE A 34 -0.82 -0.18 -25.79
CA ILE A 34 -1.76 -0.96 -26.58
C ILE A 34 -1.07 -1.18 -27.92
N GLY A 35 -1.03 -2.41 -28.45
CA GLY A 35 -0.48 -2.73 -29.79
C GLY A 35 -1.25 -2.11 -30.97
N LYS A 36 -1.94 -0.99 -30.75
CA LYS A 36 -2.64 -0.19 -31.76
C LYS A 36 -1.73 0.98 -32.13
N ALA A 37 -1.71 1.30 -33.41
CA ALA A 37 -1.08 2.52 -33.91
C ALA A 37 -1.63 3.73 -33.14
N GLN A 38 -0.76 4.42 -32.40
CA GLN A 38 -1.08 5.69 -31.76
C GLN A 38 -0.38 6.80 -32.55
N GLU A 39 -1.14 7.82 -32.91
CA GLU A 39 -0.57 9.08 -33.37
C GLU A 39 0.10 9.75 -32.17
N THR A 40 1.42 9.91 -32.24
CA THR A 40 2.19 10.65 -31.24
C THR A 40 2.91 11.81 -31.92
N ALA A 41 3.17 12.88 -31.20
CA ALA A 41 4.16 13.85 -31.63
C ALA A 41 5.55 13.42 -31.14
N THR A 42 6.56 13.58 -31.98
CA THR A 42 7.96 13.55 -31.53
C THR A 42 8.27 14.79 -30.70
N PHE A 43 9.37 14.78 -29.94
CA PHE A 43 9.84 15.97 -29.19
C PHE A 43 10.05 17.21 -30.09
N SER A 44 10.19 17.00 -31.40
CA SER A 44 10.31 18.02 -32.45
C SER A 44 8.96 18.58 -32.94
N GLY A 45 7.83 18.05 -32.48
CA GLY A 45 6.48 18.46 -32.90
C GLY A 45 5.96 17.81 -34.18
N GLU A 46 6.68 16.85 -34.77
CA GLU A 46 6.22 16.12 -35.96
C GLU A 46 5.32 14.95 -35.56
N ASN A 47 4.17 14.82 -36.23
CA ASN A 47 3.22 13.73 -36.05
C ASN A 47 3.79 12.44 -36.63
N VAL A 48 4.05 11.46 -35.78
CA VAL A 48 4.57 10.13 -36.13
C VAL A 48 3.62 9.07 -35.62
N VAL A 49 3.35 8.07 -36.45
CA VAL A 49 2.58 6.89 -36.03
C VAL A 49 3.50 5.91 -35.32
N LEU A 50 3.36 5.78 -34.01
CA LEU A 50 4.06 4.75 -33.24
C LEU A 50 3.34 3.41 -33.41
N GLN A 51 3.89 2.54 -34.26
CA GLN A 51 3.63 1.10 -34.20
C GLN A 51 4.67 0.43 -33.30
N ALA A 52 4.35 0.28 -32.02
CA ALA A 52 5.15 -0.55 -31.12
C ALA A 52 4.83 -2.03 -31.37
N SER A 53 5.59 -2.71 -32.25
CA SER A 53 5.55 -4.16 -32.41
C SER A 53 6.34 -4.84 -31.27
N GLY A 54 5.89 -4.66 -30.04
CA GLY A 54 6.50 -5.23 -28.84
C GLY A 54 5.59 -6.26 -28.18
N ARG A 55 6.17 -7.32 -27.61
CA ARG A 55 5.46 -8.29 -26.77
C ARG A 55 5.03 -7.59 -25.48
N HIS A 56 3.87 -6.95 -25.50
CA HIS A 56 3.30 -6.26 -24.35
C HIS A 56 2.49 -7.23 -23.50
N ASP A 57 2.77 -7.28 -22.20
CA ASP A 57 1.99 -8.07 -21.25
C ASP A 57 0.53 -7.57 -21.26
N PRO A 58 -0.44 -8.37 -21.77
CA PRO A 58 -1.82 -7.93 -21.91
C PRO A 58 -2.52 -7.77 -20.56
N CYS A 59 -1.96 -8.34 -19.49
CA CYS A 59 -2.48 -8.18 -18.14
C CYS A 59 -1.34 -7.93 -17.13
N VAL A 60 -1.25 -6.70 -16.66
CA VAL A 60 -0.36 -6.32 -15.54
C VAL A 60 -0.93 -6.74 -14.18
N VAL A 61 -2.23 -7.06 -14.14
CA VAL A 61 -3.01 -7.32 -12.93
C VAL A 61 -2.46 -8.50 -12.11
N PRO A 62 -2.16 -9.69 -12.69
CA PRO A 62 -1.70 -10.82 -11.90
C PRO A 62 -0.36 -10.56 -11.20
N ARG A 63 0.55 -9.83 -11.86
CA ARG A 63 1.85 -9.45 -11.29
C ARG A 63 1.68 -8.38 -10.21
N ALA A 64 0.74 -7.47 -10.40
CA ALA A 64 0.51 -6.37 -9.47
C ALA A 64 -0.09 -6.83 -8.14
N VAL A 65 -0.86 -7.93 -8.12
CA VAL A 65 -1.41 -8.52 -6.89
C VAL A 65 -0.29 -8.89 -5.92
N ALA A 66 0.72 -9.64 -6.37
CA ALA A 66 1.83 -10.07 -5.51
C ALA A 66 2.64 -8.87 -4.94
N ILE A 67 2.78 -7.79 -5.73
CA ILE A 67 3.44 -6.56 -5.28
C ILE A 67 2.61 -5.89 -4.18
N VAL A 68 1.30 -5.76 -4.37
CA VAL A 68 0.40 -5.14 -3.39
C VAL A 68 0.37 -5.91 -2.08
N GLU A 69 0.31 -7.24 -2.14
CA GLU A 69 0.36 -8.10 -0.95
C GLU A 69 1.68 -7.92 -0.19
N SER A 70 2.80 -7.90 -0.90
CA SER A 70 4.13 -7.70 -0.30
C SER A 70 4.24 -6.32 0.36
N MET A 71 3.76 -5.27 -0.30
CA MET A 71 3.77 -3.91 0.25
C MET A 71 2.86 -3.79 1.47
N ALA A 72 1.68 -4.41 1.45
CA ALA A 72 0.79 -4.44 2.61
C ALA A 72 1.45 -5.10 3.82
N ALA A 73 2.16 -6.22 3.63
CA ALA A 73 2.89 -6.89 4.70
C ALA A 73 4.01 -6.02 5.28
N LEU A 74 4.78 -5.32 4.44
CA LEU A 74 5.83 -4.41 4.87
C LEU A 74 5.28 -3.25 5.71
N VAL A 75 4.20 -2.61 5.26
CA VAL A 75 3.58 -1.49 5.98
C VAL A 75 3.03 -1.94 7.33
N LEU A 76 2.43 -3.12 7.41
CA LEU A 76 1.94 -3.67 8.68
C LEU A 76 3.08 -3.99 9.64
N ALA A 77 4.20 -4.53 9.15
CA ALA A 77 5.38 -4.80 9.97
C ALA A 77 6.00 -3.51 10.53
N ASP A 78 6.09 -2.47 9.72
CA ASP A 78 6.58 -1.16 10.15
C ASP A 78 5.67 -0.53 11.21
N ALA A 79 4.35 -0.55 10.98
CA ALA A 79 3.37 -0.06 11.94
C ALA A 79 3.46 -0.80 13.30
N ALA A 80 3.68 -2.13 13.28
CA ALA A 80 3.91 -2.91 14.49
C ALA A 80 5.21 -2.50 15.20
N CYS A 81 6.31 -2.33 14.46
CA CYS A 81 7.60 -1.91 15.03
C CYS A 81 7.51 -0.51 15.69
N LEU A 82 6.82 0.43 15.03
CA LEU A 82 6.56 1.76 15.60
C LEU A 82 5.72 1.68 16.88
N GLN A 83 4.75 0.78 16.95
CA GLN A 83 3.94 0.57 18.15
C GLN A 83 4.79 0.00 19.30
N GLU A 84 5.64 -0.99 19.03
CA GLU A 84 6.56 -1.55 20.02
C GLU A 84 7.56 -0.50 20.54
N SER A 85 8.08 0.37 19.67
CA SER A 85 8.94 1.48 20.08
C SER A 85 8.24 2.46 21.04
N ARG A 86 6.96 2.78 20.79
CA ARG A 86 6.16 3.64 21.67
C ARG A 86 5.92 2.97 23.03
N ILE A 87 5.61 1.68 23.06
CA ILE A 87 5.42 0.92 24.29
C ILE A 87 6.72 0.87 25.09
N SER A 88 7.85 0.58 24.43
CA SER A 88 9.17 0.57 25.04
C SER A 88 9.53 1.93 25.66
N SER A 89 9.27 3.02 24.92
CA SER A 89 9.50 4.38 25.39
C SER A 89 8.65 4.73 26.62
N SER A 90 7.38 4.30 26.63
CA SER A 90 6.45 4.47 27.76
C SER A 90 6.90 3.70 29.01
N SER A 91 7.41 2.48 28.82
CA SER A 91 7.97 1.65 29.89
C SER A 91 9.20 2.30 30.52
N CYS A 92 10.12 2.82 29.69
CA CYS A 92 11.29 3.56 30.16
C CYS A 92 10.92 4.81 30.96
N TYR A 93 9.94 5.61 30.49
CA TYR A 93 9.47 6.79 31.21
C TYR A 93 8.88 6.45 32.59
N ASN A 94 8.10 5.36 32.69
CA ASN A 94 7.54 4.91 33.96
C ASN A 94 8.61 4.42 34.96
N ILE A 95 9.70 3.84 34.46
CA ILE A 95 10.84 3.40 35.29
C ILE A 95 11.65 4.62 35.77
N VAL A 96 11.98 5.55 34.86
CA VAL A 96 12.73 6.78 35.19
C VAL A 96 11.92 7.70 36.12
N GLY A 97 10.61 7.84 35.90
CA GLY A 97 9.71 8.58 36.78
C GLY A 97 9.64 8.00 38.20
N LYS A 98 9.71 6.68 38.34
CA LYS A 98 9.82 6.01 39.65
C LYS A 98 11.18 6.25 40.32
N CYS A 99 12.27 6.29 39.55
CA CYS A 99 13.60 6.54 40.09
C CYS A 99 13.83 8.01 40.54
N ASN A 100 13.16 8.99 39.92
CA ASN A 100 13.26 10.41 40.31
C ASN A 100 12.32 10.82 41.46
N SER A 101 11.61 9.86 42.08
CA SER A 101 10.67 10.10 43.20
C SER A 101 11.26 9.70 44.57
N HIS A 102 12.57 9.45 44.65
CA HIS A 102 13.33 9.15 45.87
C HIS A 102 14.45 10.16 46.10
#